data_AF-A0A3Q3JPJ2-F1
#
_entry.id   AF-A0A3Q3JPJ2-F1
#
_cell.length_a   1.000
_cell.length_b   1.000
_cell.length_c   1.000
_cell.angle_alpha   90.00
_cell.angle_beta   90.00
_cell.angle_gamma   90.00
#
_symmetry.space_group_name_H-M   'P 1'
#
loop_
_entity.id
_entity.type
_entity.pdbx_description
1 polymer ?
#
loop_
_entity_poly.entity_id
_entity_poly.type
_entity_poly.pdbx_seq_one_letter_code
_entity_poly.pdbx_strand_id
1 'polypeptide(L)'
;LLILYDYGGWMPNAPPTLQRPPPTTKGTTSEATMMQTFPDVNATVQIMSVPLGQYQEDHFTEDIPRMLIKCFQAELEVLNAVIKARNNGLKVPYTYMDPVKVENSIAI
;
A
#
# COMPACT_ATOMS: atom_id res chain seq x y z
N LEU A 1 1.79 -3.20 -1.84
CA LEU A 1 3.11 -2.51 -1.89
C LEU A 1 3.01 -1.00 -1.85
N LEU A 2 2.23 -0.37 -2.74
CA LEU A 2 2.15 1.09 -2.82
C LEU A 2 1.72 1.76 -1.51
N ILE A 3 0.75 1.18 -0.76
CA ILE A 3 0.34 1.70 0.56
C ILE A 3 1.53 1.80 1.53
N LEU A 4 2.36 0.75 1.58
CA LEU A 4 3.48 0.67 2.51
C LEU A 4 4.53 1.72 2.16
N TYR A 5 4.76 2.00 0.88
CA TYR A 5 5.67 3.05 0.47
C TYR A 5 5.09 4.46 0.69
N ASP A 6 3.83 4.69 0.29
CA ASP A 6 3.19 6.01 0.37
C ASP A 6 3.06 6.52 1.81
N TYR A 7 2.83 5.61 2.77
CA TYR A 7 2.71 5.97 4.19
C TYR A 7 3.92 5.57 5.04
N GLY A 8 4.73 4.60 4.62
CA GLY A 8 5.96 4.20 5.33
C GLY A 8 7.22 4.93 4.84
N GLY A 9 7.17 5.59 3.67
CA GLY A 9 8.29 6.36 3.12
C GLY A 9 8.66 7.58 3.97
N TRP A 10 7.74 8.07 4.79
CA TRP A 10 8.04 8.99 5.88
C TRP A 10 8.13 8.22 7.20
N MET A 11 9.33 7.77 7.55
CA MET A 11 9.59 6.88 8.70
C MET A 11 8.87 7.31 10.01
N PRO A 12 8.81 8.59 10.40
CA PRO A 12 8.09 8.98 11.62
C PRO A 12 6.58 8.65 11.62
N ASN A 13 5.96 8.46 10.45
CA ASN A 13 4.56 8.04 10.33
C ASN A 13 4.37 6.54 10.63
N ALA A 14 5.36 5.70 10.36
CA ALA A 14 5.30 4.27 10.58
C ALA A 14 6.71 3.70 10.90
N PRO A 15 7.28 4.01 12.08
CA PRO A 15 8.61 3.55 12.42
C PRO A 15 8.60 2.02 12.57
N PRO A 16 9.53 1.28 11.91
CA PRO A 16 9.58 -0.18 11.98
C PRO A 16 9.99 -0.71 13.36
N THR A 17 10.64 0.12 14.17
CA THR A 17 11.07 -0.21 15.53
C THR A 17 11.26 1.07 16.36
N LEU A 18 11.36 0.93 17.68
CA LEU A 18 11.66 2.01 18.61
C LEU A 18 12.85 1.60 19.50
N GLN A 19 13.81 2.52 19.69
CA GLN A 19 15.04 2.27 20.43
C GLN A 19 14.93 2.56 21.94
N ARG A 20 13.80 3.11 22.39
CA ARG A 20 13.54 3.46 23.80
C ARG A 20 12.15 2.97 24.22
N PRO A 21 11.95 2.66 25.51
CA PRO A 21 10.63 2.30 26.02
C PRO A 21 9.66 3.49 25.92
N PRO A 22 8.33 3.23 25.94
CA PRO A 22 7.33 4.28 26.04
C PRO A 22 7.56 5.18 27.27
N PRO A 23 7.38 6.51 27.15
CA PRO A 23 7.48 7.42 28.29
C PRO A 23 6.38 7.13 29.31
N THR A 24 6.74 7.13 30.60
CA THR A 24 5.81 6.81 31.70
C THR A 24 5.21 8.03 32.40
N THR A 25 5.73 9.22 32.12
CA THR A 25 5.31 10.49 32.74
C THR A 25 5.07 11.54 31.65
N LYS A 26 3.98 12.30 31.76
CA LYS A 26 3.66 13.38 30.81
C LYS A 26 4.65 14.56 30.95
N GLY A 27 4.91 15.27 29.86
CA GLY A 27 5.72 16.50 29.86
C GLY A 27 7.23 16.28 29.97
N THR A 28 7.71 15.04 29.89
CA THR A 28 9.15 14.70 29.98
C THR A 28 9.79 14.45 28.61
N THR A 29 9.02 14.52 27.52
CA THR A 29 9.48 14.28 26.16
C THR A 29 9.91 15.58 25.48
N SER A 30 10.89 15.47 24.60
CA SER A 30 11.41 16.53 23.72
C SER A 30 11.70 15.99 22.33
N GLU A 31 11.92 16.87 21.34
CA GLU A 31 12.33 16.48 19.99
C GLU A 31 13.61 15.62 20.02
N ALA A 32 14.59 15.97 20.86
CA ALA A 32 15.80 15.18 21.02
C ALA A 32 15.50 13.75 21.52
N THR A 33 14.60 13.59 22.51
CA THR A 33 14.21 12.24 22.97
C THR A 33 13.42 11.47 21.93
N MET A 34 12.64 12.16 21.08
CA MET A 34 11.92 11.55 19.96
C MET A 34 12.91 11.02 18.92
N MET A 35 13.91 11.82 18.54
CA MET A 35 14.98 11.41 17.61
C MET A 35 15.80 10.23 18.15
N GLN A 36 16.05 10.17 19.46
CA GLN A 36 16.70 9.03 20.11
C GLN A 36 15.81 7.78 20.22
N THR A 37 14.49 7.93 20.07
CA THR A 37 13.53 6.81 20.11
C THR A 37 13.34 6.21 18.72
N PHE A 38 13.47 7.02 17.67
CA PHE A 38 13.36 6.56 16.29
C PHE A 38 14.46 5.55 15.90
N PRO A 39 14.19 4.71 14.88
CA PRO A 39 15.19 3.80 14.33
C PRO A 39 16.39 4.56 13.74
N ASP A 40 17.52 3.87 13.69
CA ASP A 40 18.70 4.37 13.00
C ASP A 40 18.52 4.33 11.47
N VAL A 41 19.50 4.91 10.77
CA VAL A 41 19.48 5.04 9.31
C VAL A 41 19.45 3.65 8.63
N ASN A 42 20.19 2.67 9.15
CA ASN A 42 20.27 1.35 8.52
C ASN A 42 18.93 0.62 8.62
N ALA A 43 18.31 0.61 9.81
CA ALA A 43 16.99 0.04 10.02
C ALA A 43 15.92 0.74 9.17
N THR A 44 16.06 2.06 8.97
CA THR A 44 15.15 2.85 8.12
C THR A 44 15.31 2.52 6.63
N VAL A 45 16.54 2.32 6.13
CA VAL A 45 16.78 2.03 4.71
C VAL A 45 16.35 0.62 4.32
N GLN A 46 16.50 -0.36 5.22
CA GLN A 46 16.12 -1.76 4.93
C GLN A 46 14.64 -1.94 4.61
N ILE A 47 13.76 -1.13 5.17
CA ILE A 47 12.31 -1.22 4.91
C ILE A 47 11.86 -0.52 3.61
N MET A 48 12.76 0.20 2.94
CA MET A 48 12.43 0.99 1.75
C MET A 48 12.71 0.28 0.41
N SER A 49 13.26 -0.94 0.39
CA SER A 49 13.59 -1.65 -0.85
C SER A 49 12.53 -2.69 -1.24
N VAL A 50 11.98 -2.61 -2.47
CA VAL A 50 11.10 -3.67 -3.01
C VAL A 50 11.29 -3.83 -4.54
N PRO A 51 11.55 -5.05 -5.06
CA PRO A 51 11.48 -5.36 -6.49
C PRO A 51 10.09 -5.91 -6.92
N LEU A 52 9.79 -5.85 -8.24
CA LEU A 52 8.51 -6.22 -8.87
C LEU A 52 8.71 -7.21 -10.03
N GLY A 53 7.76 -8.13 -10.22
CA GLY A 53 7.76 -9.12 -11.33
C GLY A 53 6.34 -9.45 -11.80
N GLN A 54 6.17 -9.54 -13.13
CA GLN A 54 4.90 -9.82 -13.83
C GLN A 54 4.89 -11.26 -14.37
N TYR A 55 3.72 -11.92 -14.39
CA TYR A 55 3.47 -13.12 -15.20
C TYR A 55 1.99 -13.21 -15.60
N GLN A 56 1.69 -13.81 -16.77
CA GLN A 56 0.34 -14.16 -17.23
C GLN A 56 0.30 -15.62 -17.73
N GLU A 57 -0.78 -16.34 -17.39
CA GLU A 57 -1.15 -17.64 -17.98
C GLU A 57 -2.68 -17.68 -18.23
N ASP A 58 -3.08 -18.23 -19.38
CA ASP A 58 -4.48 -18.42 -19.78
C ASP A 58 -4.88 -19.90 -19.65
N HIS A 59 -5.85 -20.23 -18.78
CA HIS A 59 -6.23 -21.62 -18.48
C HIS A 59 -7.63 -22.06 -18.97
N PHE A 60 -8.56 -21.14 -19.26
CA PHE A 60 -9.94 -21.46 -19.65
C PHE A 60 -10.19 -21.26 -21.15
N THR A 61 -10.84 -22.23 -21.79
CA THR A 61 -11.10 -22.18 -23.25
C THR A 61 -12.59 -22.26 -23.59
N GLU A 62 -13.44 -22.71 -22.67
CA GLU A 62 -14.87 -22.89 -22.88
C GLU A 62 -15.66 -21.56 -22.91
N ASP A 63 -16.77 -21.53 -23.65
CA ASP A 63 -17.52 -20.30 -23.92
C ASP A 63 -18.17 -19.68 -22.68
N ILE A 64 -18.76 -20.50 -21.79
CA ILE A 64 -19.46 -20.00 -20.59
C ILE A 64 -18.50 -19.34 -19.59
N PRO A 65 -17.38 -19.98 -19.16
CA PRO A 65 -16.38 -19.33 -18.32
C PRO A 65 -15.83 -18.04 -18.93
N ARG A 66 -15.56 -18.02 -20.24
CA ARG A 66 -15.08 -16.81 -20.94
C ARG A 66 -16.10 -15.68 -20.92
N MET A 67 -17.40 -15.99 -21.06
CA MET A 67 -18.47 -15.00 -20.92
C MET A 67 -18.51 -14.43 -19.49
N LEU A 68 -18.43 -15.28 -18.46
CA LEU A 68 -18.42 -14.84 -17.06
C LEU A 68 -17.21 -13.96 -16.74
N ILE A 69 -16.02 -14.32 -17.25
CA ILE A 69 -14.81 -13.50 -17.11
C ILE A 69 -15.00 -12.11 -17.73
N LYS A 70 -15.62 -12.02 -18.91
CA LYS A 70 -15.92 -10.73 -19.55
C LYS A 70 -16.92 -9.90 -18.74
N CYS A 71 -17.97 -10.52 -18.20
CA CYS A 71 -18.93 -9.83 -17.34
C CYS A 71 -18.23 -9.26 -16.09
N PHE A 72 -17.39 -10.07 -15.44
CA PHE A 72 -16.62 -9.62 -14.28
C PHE A 72 -15.66 -8.47 -14.63
N GLN A 73 -14.96 -8.54 -15.77
CA GLN A 73 -14.11 -7.45 -16.26
C GLN A 73 -14.89 -6.15 -16.47
N ALA A 74 -16.11 -6.23 -17.03
CA ALA A 74 -16.96 -5.05 -17.21
C ALA A 74 -17.40 -4.43 -15.86
N GLU A 75 -17.71 -5.25 -14.85
CA GLU A 75 -18.02 -4.76 -13.50
C GLU A 75 -16.81 -4.06 -12.86
N LEU A 76 -15.60 -4.57 -13.08
CA LEU A 76 -14.36 -3.93 -12.62
C LEU A 76 -14.10 -2.59 -13.31
N GLU A 77 -14.42 -2.45 -14.60
CA GLU A 77 -14.34 -1.16 -15.31
C GLU A 77 -15.31 -0.12 -14.73
N VAL A 78 -16.54 -0.53 -14.41
CA VAL A 78 -17.52 0.33 -13.72
C VAL A 78 -16.98 0.76 -12.35
N LEU A 79 -16.42 -0.17 -11.56
CA LEU A 79 -15.82 0.13 -10.27
C LEU A 79 -14.63 1.10 -10.40
N ASN A 80 -13.76 0.92 -11.39
CA ASN A 80 -12.66 1.85 -11.69
C ASN A 80 -13.18 3.28 -11.93
N ALA A 81 -14.22 3.43 -12.74
CA ALA A 81 -14.83 4.73 -13.02
C ALA A 81 -15.40 5.39 -11.75
N VAL A 82 -16.11 4.62 -10.91
CA VAL A 82 -16.64 5.11 -9.62
C VAL A 82 -15.52 5.58 -8.69
N ILE A 83 -14.43 4.80 -8.59
CA ILE A 83 -13.27 5.18 -7.76
C ILE A 83 -12.60 6.45 -8.27
N LYS A 84 -12.41 6.59 -9.59
CA LYS A 84 -11.87 7.81 -10.21
C LYS A 84 -12.73 9.03 -9.92
N ALA A 85 -14.04 8.93 -10.11
CA ALA A 85 -14.98 10.01 -9.83
C ALA A 85 -14.92 10.45 -8.35
N ARG A 86 -14.93 9.47 -7.42
CA ARG A 86 -14.81 9.74 -5.99
C ARG A 86 -13.48 10.42 -5.63
N ASN A 87 -12.38 9.97 -6.22
CA ASN A 87 -11.04 10.48 -5.92
C ASN A 87 -10.80 11.91 -6.43
N ASN A 88 -11.52 12.37 -7.45
CA ASN A 88 -11.36 13.71 -8.02
C ASN A 88 -11.60 14.85 -7.01
N GLY A 89 -12.43 14.62 -5.99
CA GLY A 89 -12.72 15.60 -4.93
C GLY A 89 -11.82 15.51 -3.70
N LEU A 90 -10.87 14.56 -3.66
CA LEU A 90 -10.07 14.29 -2.46
C LEU A 90 -8.68 14.91 -2.55
N LYS A 91 -8.26 15.61 -1.49
CA LYS A 91 -6.88 16.10 -1.35
C LYS A 91 -5.85 14.97 -1.34
N VAL A 92 -6.23 13.82 -0.78
CA VAL A 92 -5.41 12.60 -0.76
C VAL A 92 -6.28 11.47 -1.33
N PRO A 93 -6.13 11.13 -2.62
CA PRO A 93 -6.88 10.04 -3.26
C PRO A 93 -6.54 8.67 -2.68
N TYR A 94 -7.54 7.80 -2.55
CA TYR A 94 -7.31 6.40 -2.19
C TYR A 94 -7.38 5.54 -3.46
N THR A 95 -6.22 5.04 -3.91
CA THR A 95 -6.10 4.35 -5.21
C THR A 95 -5.79 2.86 -5.11
N TYR A 96 -5.62 2.34 -3.90
CA TYR A 96 -5.06 1.00 -3.71
C TYR A 96 -6.02 -0.15 -3.99
N MET A 97 -7.32 0.13 -3.98
CA MET A 97 -8.38 -0.81 -4.40
C MET A 97 -8.93 -0.46 -5.78
N ASP A 98 -8.20 0.35 -6.55
CA ASP A 98 -8.51 0.54 -7.96
C ASP A 98 -8.21 -0.78 -8.70
N PRO A 99 -9.18 -1.40 -9.40
CA PRO A 99 -8.97 -2.68 -10.10
C PRO A 99 -7.75 -2.70 -11.02
N VAL A 100 -7.33 -1.55 -11.58
CA VAL A 100 -6.14 -1.48 -12.44
C VAL A 100 -4.80 -1.57 -11.69
N LYS A 101 -4.83 -1.49 -10.35
CA LYS A 101 -3.64 -1.53 -9.47
C LYS A 101 -3.60 -2.77 -8.58
N VAL A 102 -4.64 -3.61 -8.62
CA VAL A 102 -4.75 -4.82 -7.80
C VAL A 102 -4.28 -6.01 -8.63
N GLU A 103 -3.26 -6.71 -8.12
CA GLU A 103 -2.76 -7.95 -8.73
C GLU A 103 -3.73 -9.11 -8.50
N ASN A 104 -3.74 -10.09 -9.41
CA ASN A 104 -4.59 -11.28 -9.29
C ASN A 104 -4.21 -12.19 -8.10
N SER A 105 -2.95 -12.14 -7.67
CA SER A 105 -2.40 -13.01 -6.63
C SER A 105 -1.34 -12.30 -5.78
N ILE A 106 -0.87 -12.98 -4.72
CA ILE A 106 0.25 -12.51 -3.90
C ILE A 106 1.55 -12.97 -4.58
N ALA A 107 2.17 -12.09 -5.37
CA ALA A 107 3.37 -12.41 -6.17
C ALA A 107 4.57 -11.50 -5.85
N ILE A 108 4.58 -10.94 -4.64
CA ILE A 108 5.51 -9.90 -4.17
C ILE A 108 6.17 -10.27 -2.85
#